data_AF-A0A1W2CX66-F1
#
_entry.id   AF-A0A1W2CX66-F1
#
_cell.length_a   1.000
_cell.length_b   1.000
_cell.length_c   1.000
_cell.angle_alpha   90.00
_cell.angle_beta   90.00
_cell.angle_gamma   90.00
#
_symmetry.space_group_name_H-M   'P 1'
#
loop_
_entity.id
_entity.type
_entity.pdbx_description
1 polymer ?
#
loop_
_entity_poly.entity_id
_entity_poly.type
_entity_poly.pdbx_seq_one_letter_code
_entity_poly.pdbx_strand_id
1 'polypeptide(L)'
;MNFYPLIGDEKVGPRKEFFYFSDGGVPTGIRNGDWKMVFQEQRAHGFSVWQDPYFALRLPKIFNLRRDLFERADQEAAGYNNWLAERLFLCVPTQQVFTKFLISFKDFLPRQKLSAFNLDNVIEKFMPD
;
A
#
# COMPACT_ATOMS: atom_id res chain seq x y z
N MET A 1 15.02 7.56 11.84
CA MET A 1 15.07 6.08 11.89
C MET A 1 16.49 5.67 11.51
N ASN A 2 17.31 5.18 12.46
CA ASN A 2 18.75 4.93 12.24
C ASN A 2 19.04 3.43 12.02
N PHE A 3 19.55 3.06 10.86
CA PHE A 3 19.86 1.66 10.51
C PHE A 3 21.32 1.26 10.72
N TYR A 4 22.20 2.20 11.10
CA TYR A 4 23.61 1.92 11.33
C TYR A 4 23.88 0.71 12.26
N PRO A 5 23.12 0.50 13.36
CA PRO A 5 23.32 -0.66 14.24
C PRO A 5 23.13 -2.03 13.58
N LEU A 6 22.35 -2.12 12.49
CA LEU A 6 22.14 -3.39 11.76
C LEU A 6 23.36 -3.88 11.00
N ILE A 7 24.30 -2.98 10.70
CA ILE A 7 25.58 -3.35 10.07
C ILE A 7 26.52 -3.97 11.13
N GLY A 8 26.26 -3.71 12.41
CA GLY A 8 26.89 -4.40 13.54
C GLY A 8 26.09 -5.62 13.99
N ASP A 9 25.95 -5.79 15.31
CA ASP A 9 25.39 -7.01 15.90
C ASP A 9 23.86 -6.99 16.09
N GLU A 10 23.18 -5.86 15.83
CA GLU A 10 21.73 -5.82 15.97
C GLU A 10 21.03 -6.66 14.89
N LYS A 11 20.19 -7.59 15.32
CA LYS A 11 19.46 -8.51 14.43
C LYS A 11 18.15 -7.94 13.89
N VAL A 12 17.64 -6.86 14.47
CA VAL A 12 16.29 -6.37 14.20
C VAL A 12 16.31 -4.88 13.88
N GLY A 13 15.75 -4.52 12.73
CA GLY A 13 15.69 -3.12 12.32
C GLY A 13 14.69 -2.32 13.18
N PRO A 14 14.92 -1.00 13.34
CA PRO A 14 14.00 -0.13 14.06
C PRO A 14 12.69 0.12 13.31
N ARG A 15 12.66 -0.11 11.98
CA ARG A 15 11.44 0.06 11.17
C ARG A 15 10.46 -1.08 11.41
N LYS A 16 9.24 -0.74 11.82
CA LYS A 16 8.13 -1.70 11.93
C LYS A 16 7.13 -1.56 10.79
N GLU A 17 6.92 -0.33 10.33
CA GLU A 17 5.98 0.01 9.27
C GLU A 17 6.70 0.38 7.96
N PHE A 18 6.12 -0.03 6.84
CA PHE A 18 6.52 0.40 5.51
C PHE A 18 5.27 0.74 4.70
N PHE A 19 5.24 1.93 4.11
CA PHE A 19 4.10 2.42 3.33
C PHE A 19 4.42 2.31 1.83
N TYR A 20 3.47 1.79 1.05
CA TYR A 20 3.60 1.63 -0.39
C TYR A 20 2.74 2.68 -1.11
N PHE A 21 3.33 3.31 -2.12
CA PHE A 21 2.70 4.32 -2.95
C PHE A 21 2.85 3.96 -4.42
N SER A 22 1.90 4.39 -5.24
CA SER A 22 2.06 4.41 -6.69
C SER A 22 3.04 5.52 -7.10
N ASP A 23 3.44 5.50 -8.37
CA ASP A 23 4.22 6.56 -9.01
C ASP A 23 3.54 7.93 -8.92
N GLY A 24 2.20 7.95 -9.01
CA GLY A 24 1.37 9.12 -8.78
C GLY A 24 1.12 9.45 -7.30
N GLY A 25 1.89 8.87 -6.37
CA GLY A 25 1.83 9.15 -4.92
C GLY A 25 0.55 8.70 -4.22
N VAL A 26 -0.25 7.84 -4.85
CA VAL A 26 -1.47 7.27 -4.27
C VAL A 26 -1.11 6.10 -3.36
N PRO A 27 -1.65 5.99 -2.14
CA PRO A 27 -1.31 4.89 -1.26
C PRO A 27 -1.91 3.56 -1.72
N THR A 28 -1.04 2.59 -2.00
CA THR A 28 -1.42 1.27 -2.51
C THR A 28 -1.46 0.21 -1.41
N GLY A 29 -0.69 0.38 -0.34
CA GLY A 29 -0.64 -0.59 0.74
C GLY A 29 0.25 -0.19 1.92
N ILE A 30 0.31 -1.06 2.90
CA ILE A 30 1.14 -0.93 4.10
C ILE A 30 1.63 -2.29 4.56
N ARG A 31 2.88 -2.37 5.01
CA ARG A 31 3.43 -3.52 5.73
C ARG A 31 3.66 -3.11 7.18
N ASN A 32 3.13 -3.90 8.12
CA ASN A 32 3.43 -3.80 9.53
C ASN A 32 3.98 -5.16 10.01
N GLY A 33 5.28 -5.19 10.31
CA GLY A 33 5.99 -6.43 10.60
C GLY A 33 5.94 -7.41 9.42
N ASP A 34 5.40 -8.59 9.65
CA ASP A 34 5.25 -9.64 8.63
C ASP A 34 3.96 -9.51 7.81
N TRP A 35 3.03 -8.63 8.22
CA TRP A 35 1.73 -8.48 7.56
C TRP A 35 1.76 -7.36 6.54
N LYS A 36 1.34 -7.64 5.31
CA LYS A 36 1.08 -6.63 4.28
C LYS A 36 -0.42 -6.54 4.02
N MET A 37 -0.90 -5.32 3.88
CA MET A 37 -2.24 -5.01 3.43
C MET A 37 -2.18 -4.22 2.13
N VAL A 38 -2.98 -4.64 1.15
CA VAL A 38 -3.07 -4.00 -0.17
C VAL A 38 -4.46 -3.41 -0.32
N PHE A 39 -4.52 -2.09 -0.51
CA PHE A 39 -5.76 -1.34 -0.69
C PHE A 39 -6.06 -1.09 -2.17
N GLN A 40 -5.02 -1.01 -2.99
CA GLN A 40 -5.14 -0.84 -4.43
C GLN A 40 -4.26 -1.85 -5.15
N GLU A 41 -4.85 -2.54 -6.13
CA GLU A 41 -4.19 -3.58 -6.91
C GLU A 41 -3.98 -3.14 -8.36
N GLN A 42 -2.79 -3.40 -8.91
CA GLN A 42 -2.57 -3.35 -10.35
C GLN A 42 -2.73 -4.76 -10.93
N ARG A 43 -3.70 -4.95 -11.83
CA ARG A 43 -4.03 -6.24 -12.44
C ARG A 43 -3.38 -6.45 -13.80
N ALA A 44 -2.87 -5.38 -14.40
CA ALA A 44 -2.17 -5.45 -15.66
C ALA A 44 -0.75 -6.01 -15.50
N HIS A 45 -0.16 -6.44 -16.61
CA HIS A 45 1.20 -6.98 -16.68
C HIS A 45 2.01 -6.30 -17.79
N GLY A 46 3.34 -6.35 -17.69
CA GLY A 46 4.23 -5.75 -18.69
C GLY A 46 4.05 -4.24 -18.79
N PHE A 47 4.01 -3.70 -20.02
CA PHE A 47 3.86 -2.26 -20.23
C PHE A 47 2.44 -1.75 -19.90
N SER A 48 1.44 -2.63 -19.91
CA SER A 48 0.04 -2.26 -19.63
C SER A 48 -0.17 -1.74 -18.21
N VAL A 49 0.75 -1.99 -17.27
CA VAL A 49 0.72 -1.40 -15.91
C VAL A 49 0.75 0.13 -15.90
N TRP A 50 1.24 0.74 -16.98
CA TRP A 50 1.27 2.20 -17.17
C TRP A 50 0.03 2.73 -17.87
N GLN A 51 -0.74 1.85 -18.51
CA GLN A 51 -1.94 2.20 -19.28
C GLN A 51 -3.21 1.98 -18.44
N ASP A 52 -3.20 0.93 -17.61
CA ASP A 52 -4.35 0.50 -16.85
C ASP A 52 -4.37 1.12 -15.45
N PRO A 53 -5.56 1.48 -14.93
CA PRO A 53 -5.69 2.05 -13.61
C PRO A 53 -5.43 1.02 -12.50
N TYR A 54 -5.09 1.52 -11.33
CA TYR A 54 -5.19 0.72 -10.12
C TYR A 54 -6.66 0.48 -9.75
N PHE A 55 -6.96 -0.72 -9.25
CA PHE A 55 -8.27 -1.08 -8.74
C PHE A 55 -8.32 -0.87 -7.24
N ALA A 56 -9.15 0.06 -6.79
CA ALA A 56 -9.44 0.25 -5.37
C ALA A 56 -10.26 -0.93 -4.84
N LEU A 57 -9.70 -1.61 -3.84
CA LEU A 57 -10.33 -2.79 -3.25
C LEU A 57 -11.28 -2.37 -2.12
N ARG A 58 -12.52 -2.88 -2.18
CA ARG A 58 -13.48 -2.72 -1.07
C ARG A 58 -13.06 -3.50 0.17
N LEU A 59 -12.49 -4.69 -0.04
CA LEU A 59 -11.87 -5.51 0.98
C LEU A 59 -10.38 -5.60 0.67
N PRO A 60 -9.50 -5.06 1.53
CA PRO A 60 -8.07 -5.11 1.31
C PRO A 60 -7.58 -6.56 1.24
N LYS A 61 -6.61 -6.83 0.36
CA LYS A 61 -5.89 -8.12 0.42
C LYS A 61 -4.96 -8.09 1.62
N ILE A 62 -4.81 -9.24 2.28
CA ILE A 62 -3.89 -9.44 3.40
C ILE A 62 -2.90 -10.52 3.00
N PHE A 63 -1.62 -10.30 3.26
CA PHE A 63 -0.56 -11.27 3.06
C PHE A 63 0.33 -11.33 4.30
N ASN A 64 0.90 -12.51 4.56
CA ASN A 64 1.98 -12.66 5.51
C ASN A 64 3.27 -12.90 4.73
N LEU A 65 4.12 -11.89 4.61
CA LEU A 65 5.31 -11.93 3.74
C LEU A 65 6.39 -12.91 4.20
N ARG A 66 6.31 -13.39 5.45
CA ARG A 66 7.20 -14.47 5.93
C ARG A 66 6.74 -15.84 5.44
N ARG A 67 5.44 -16.03 5.17
CA ARG A 67 4.86 -17.29 4.68
C ARG A 67 4.61 -17.28 3.18
N ASP A 68 4.26 -16.12 2.63
CA ASP A 68 3.97 -15.88 1.23
C ASP A 68 4.74 -14.64 0.76
N LEU A 69 6.02 -14.86 0.45
CA LEU A 69 6.95 -13.79 0.07
C LEU A 69 6.56 -13.13 -1.26
N PHE A 70 5.93 -13.88 -2.16
CA PHE A 70 5.60 -13.44 -3.52
C PHE A 70 4.14 -12.99 -3.66
N GLU A 71 3.37 -13.00 -2.58
CA GLU A 71 1.97 -12.53 -2.56
C GLU A 71 1.11 -13.29 -3.57
N ARG A 72 1.30 -14.61 -3.68
CA ARG A 72 0.63 -15.47 -4.67
C ARG A 72 -0.59 -16.20 -4.12
N ALA A 73 -0.78 -16.19 -2.80
CA ALA A 73 -1.81 -17.00 -2.16
C ALA A 73 -3.23 -16.64 -2.64
N ASP A 74 -3.49 -15.40 -3.01
CA ASP A 74 -4.79 -14.96 -3.50
C ASP A 74 -5.18 -15.59 -4.85
N GLN A 75 -4.19 -15.96 -5.67
CA GLN A 75 -4.39 -16.62 -6.96
C GLN A 75 -4.25 -18.14 -6.87
N GLU A 76 -3.35 -18.63 -6.01
CA GLU A 76 -2.90 -20.02 -6.04
C GLU A 76 -3.40 -20.87 -4.88
N ALA A 77 -3.78 -20.25 -3.75
CA ALA A 77 -4.25 -20.99 -2.59
C ALA A 77 -5.78 -21.13 -2.61
N ALA A 78 -6.26 -22.38 -2.62
CA ALA A 78 -7.70 -22.67 -2.60
C ALA A 78 -8.43 -22.10 -1.36
N GLY A 79 -7.73 -21.91 -0.25
CA GLY A 79 -8.29 -21.45 1.03
C GLY A 79 -8.11 -19.96 1.34
N TYR A 80 -7.59 -19.15 0.39
CA TYR A 80 -7.21 -17.76 0.68
C TYR A 80 -8.35 -16.92 1.26
N ASN A 81 -9.55 -17.02 0.70
CA ASN A 81 -10.69 -16.21 1.15
C ASN A 81 -11.13 -16.54 2.59
N ASN A 82 -11.14 -17.83 2.97
CA ASN A 82 -11.44 -18.22 4.35
C ASN A 82 -10.35 -17.74 5.30
N TRP A 83 -9.08 -17.92 4.91
CA TRP A 83 -7.94 -17.44 5.67
C TRP A 83 -7.93 -15.91 5.85
N LEU A 84 -8.34 -15.18 4.81
CA LEU A 84 -8.51 -13.72 4.81
C LEU A 84 -9.63 -13.31 5.77
N ALA A 85 -10.80 -13.96 5.70
CA ALA A 85 -11.95 -13.68 6.54
C ALA A 85 -11.60 -13.80 8.04
N GLU A 86 -10.88 -14.87 8.42
CA GLU A 86 -10.37 -15.08 9.78
C GLU A 86 -9.42 -13.97 10.25
N ARG A 87 -8.85 -13.18 9.34
CA ARG A 87 -7.82 -12.15 9.60
C ARG A 87 -8.28 -10.73 9.36
N LEU A 88 -9.56 -10.52 9.05
CA LEU A 88 -10.12 -9.18 8.87
C LEU A 88 -9.99 -8.29 10.10
N PHE A 89 -9.82 -8.88 11.29
CA PHE A 89 -9.51 -8.13 12.51
C PHE A 89 -8.22 -7.30 12.40
N LEU A 90 -7.31 -7.62 11.47
CA LEU A 90 -6.11 -6.84 11.21
C LEU A 90 -6.39 -5.51 10.50
N CYS A 91 -7.51 -5.37 9.78
CA CYS A 91 -7.78 -4.18 8.96
C CYS A 91 -7.85 -2.89 9.78
N VAL A 92 -8.58 -2.91 10.90
CA VAL A 92 -8.77 -1.72 11.76
C VAL A 92 -7.45 -1.21 12.36
N PRO A 93 -6.62 -2.02 13.03
CA PRO A 93 -5.35 -1.53 13.57
C PRO A 93 -4.40 -1.05 12.48
N THR A 94 -4.38 -1.70 11.32
CA THR A 94 -3.57 -1.25 10.19
C THR A 94 -4.03 0.09 9.63
N GLN A 95 -5.34 0.32 9.51
CA GLN A 95 -5.88 1.63 9.15
C GLN A 95 -5.48 2.71 10.14
N GLN A 96 -5.47 2.43 11.45
CA GLN A 96 -5.02 3.42 12.45
C GLN A 96 -3.55 3.81 12.27
N VAL A 97 -2.67 2.85 11.98
CA VAL A 97 -1.25 3.11 11.69
C VAL A 97 -1.13 3.99 10.45
N PHE A 98 -1.88 3.67 9.40
CA PHE A 98 -1.91 4.44 8.16
C PHE A 98 -2.42 5.87 8.38
N THR A 99 -3.49 6.03 9.16
CA THR A 99 -4.05 7.33 9.52
C THR A 99 -3.05 8.18 10.32
N LYS A 100 -2.32 7.60 11.28
CA LYS A 100 -1.28 8.32 12.02
C LYS A 100 -0.19 8.84 11.09
N PHE A 101 0.21 8.04 10.11
CA PHE A 101 1.16 8.47 9.08
C PHE A 101 0.61 9.62 8.23
N LEU A 102 -0.64 9.53 7.77
CA LEU A 102 -1.28 10.62 7.00
C LEU A 102 -1.45 11.91 7.81
N ILE A 103 -1.74 11.81 9.12
CA ILE A 103 -1.85 12.98 9.99
C ILE A 103 -0.54 13.77 10.01
N SER A 104 0.62 13.09 9.93
CA SER A 104 1.93 13.77 9.87
C SER A 104 2.07 14.68 8.65
N PHE A 105 1.35 14.43 7.56
CA PHE A 105 1.37 15.29 6.38
C PHE A 105 0.61 16.61 6.56
N LYS A 106 -0.21 16.75 7.62
CA LYS A 106 -0.77 18.06 7.97
C LYS A 106 0.32 19.05 8.37
N ASP A 107 1.36 18.56 9.03
CA ASP A 107 2.52 19.36 9.43
C ASP A 107 3.49 19.56 8.26
N PHE A 108 3.45 18.66 7.26
CA PHE A 108 4.33 18.65 6.09
C PHE A 108 3.55 18.50 4.80
N LEU A 109 2.97 19.61 4.33
CA LEU A 109 2.16 19.64 3.11
C LEU A 109 2.91 19.11 1.87
N PRO A 110 2.23 18.41 0.96
CA PRO A 110 2.79 18.00 -0.32
C PRO A 110 3.31 19.22 -1.09
N ARG A 111 4.59 19.17 -1.50
CA ARG A 111 5.21 20.29 -2.25
C ARG A 111 4.76 20.33 -3.72
N GLN A 112 4.20 19.24 -4.24
CA GLN A 112 3.79 19.10 -5.64
C GLN A 112 2.43 18.42 -5.72
N LYS A 113 1.53 18.93 -6.57
CA LYS A 113 0.26 18.25 -6.89
C LYS A 113 0.58 16.93 -7.61
N LEU A 114 -0.16 15.88 -7.31
CA LEU A 114 -0.01 14.58 -7.96
C LEU A 114 -0.24 14.76 -9.46
N SER A 115 0.76 14.43 -10.27
CA SER A 115 0.65 14.46 -11.72
C SER A 115 -0.08 13.20 -12.18
N ALA A 116 -1.09 13.36 -13.01
CA ALA A 116 -1.79 12.26 -13.68
C ALA A 116 -1.59 12.41 -15.19
N PHE A 117 -1.38 11.29 -15.88
CA PHE A 117 -1.30 11.27 -17.35
C PHE A 117 -2.66 11.40 -18.03
N ASN A 118 -3.74 11.28 -17.25
CA ASN A 118 -5.11 11.37 -17.74
C ASN A 118 -5.60 12.83 -17.79
N LEU A 119 -6.79 13.02 -18.36
CA LEU A 119 -7.39 14.34 -18.55
C LEU A 119 -8.08 14.88 -17.30
N ASP A 120 -8.12 14.14 -16.18
CA ASP A 120 -8.89 14.54 -14.99
C ASP A 120 -8.46 15.92 -14.48
N ASN A 121 -7.15 16.15 -14.38
CA ASN A 121 -6.57 17.45 -13.99
C ASN A 121 -6.89 18.58 -15.00
N VAL A 122 -7.04 18.24 -16.28
CA VAL A 122 -7.39 19.21 -17.34
C VAL A 122 -8.88 19.55 -17.23
N ILE A 123 -9.74 18.54 -17.10
CA ILE A 123 -11.19 18.70 -16.96
C ILE A 123 -11.50 19.51 -15.71
N GLU A 124 -10.95 19.16 -14.53
CA GLU A 124 -11.13 19.90 -13.27
C GLU A 124 -10.78 21.39 -13.42
N LYS A 125 -9.76 21.71 -14.23
CA LYS A 125 -9.33 23.09 -14.48
C LYS A 125 -10.29 23.89 -15.36
N PHE A 126 -10.95 23.25 -16.32
CA PHE A 126 -11.79 23.92 -17.32
C PHE A 126 -13.30 23.75 -17.10
N MET A 127 -13.69 22.78 -16.26
CA MET A 127 -15.07 22.49 -15.85
C MET A 127 -15.08 22.19 -14.34
N PRO A 128 -14.83 23.19 -13.48
CA PRO A 128 -15.02 23.03 -12.04
C PRO A 128 -16.52 22.92 -11.73
N ASP A 129 -16.88 21.98 -10.85
CA ASP A 129 -18.23 21.85 -10.27
C ASP A 129 -18.60 23.06 -9.38
#